data_AF-A0A660TT67-F1
#
_entry.id   AF-A0A660TT67-F1
#
_cell.length_a   1.000
_cell.length_b   1.000
_cell.length_c   1.000
_cell.angle_alpha   90.00
_cell.angle_beta   90.00
_cell.angle_gamma   90.00
#
_symmetry.space_group_name_H-M   'P 1'
#
loop_
_entity.id
_entity.type
_entity.pdbx_description
1 polymer ?
#
loop_
_entity_poly.entity_id
_entity_poly.type
_entity_poly.pdbx_seq_one_letter_code
_entity_poly.pdbx_strand_id
1 'polypeptide(L)'
;IVTASSGELASFAAYYVAQMYVYLGDLNNGMKYVQKAQRLAVTGSLTMMRSVALESSIFLLQGKIRKGVKSLKRKIQLIYGKPSFLLEMMKVVIQSGVPYNTIKDVVITVENYIYNSNWSRNRRETALMGDLSLYSGRFVKAIYFYERARDKGNKNKIETNDPDFMINLAYVYYAKEYYPESLEILFSLDKYFKGIRPIQNAVQSVYSFRQKGTGEALMD
;
A
#
# COMPACT_ATOMS: atom_id res chain seq x y z
N ILE A 1 20.13 1.81 -20.26
CA ILE A 1 19.22 0.72 -19.83
C ILE A 1 20.12 -0.33 -19.18
N VAL A 2 20.08 -0.47 -17.85
CA VAL A 2 20.81 -1.55 -17.17
C VAL A 2 20.05 -2.84 -17.49
N THR A 3 20.67 -3.73 -18.25
CA THR A 3 20.11 -5.04 -18.56
C THR A 3 20.10 -5.87 -17.27
N ALA A 4 18.94 -5.98 -16.63
CA ALA A 4 18.76 -6.91 -15.53
C ALA A 4 19.18 -8.31 -16.02
N SER A 5 19.96 -9.02 -15.21
CA SER A 5 20.31 -10.40 -15.56
C SER A 5 19.03 -11.23 -15.75
N SER A 6 19.09 -12.25 -16.62
CA SER A 6 17.94 -13.15 -16.84
C SER A 6 17.40 -13.75 -15.53
N GLY A 7 18.27 -13.98 -14.55
CA GLY A 7 17.92 -14.41 -13.19
C GLY A 7 17.14 -13.36 -12.41
N GLU A 8 17.54 -12.08 -12.44
CA GLU A 8 16.79 -11.01 -11.77
C GLU A 8 15.41 -10.79 -12.37
N LEU A 9 15.31 -10.78 -13.71
CA LEU A 9 14.01 -10.68 -14.39
C LEU A 9 13.10 -11.85 -14.02
N ALA A 10 13.64 -13.07 -13.98
CA ALA A 10 12.90 -14.26 -13.58
C ALA A 10 12.46 -14.21 -12.10
N SER A 11 13.30 -13.67 -11.21
CA SER A 11 12.96 -13.47 -9.80
C SER A 11 11.81 -12.47 -9.63
N PHE A 12 11.85 -11.38 -10.39
CA PHE A 12 10.83 -10.33 -10.39
C PHE A 12 9.50 -10.89 -10.90
N ALA A 13 9.51 -11.61 -12.02
CA ALA A 13 8.31 -12.25 -12.55
C ALA A 13 7.71 -13.27 -11.57
N ALA A 14 8.56 -14.12 -10.96
CA ALA A 14 8.11 -15.09 -9.96
C ALA A 14 7.47 -14.42 -8.73
N TYR A 15 8.00 -13.25 -8.31
CA TYR A 15 7.43 -12.47 -7.22
C TYR A 15 6.01 -11.98 -7.54
N TYR A 16 5.76 -11.40 -8.72
CA TYR A 16 4.42 -10.92 -9.08
C TYR A 16 3.42 -12.06 -9.29
N VAL A 17 3.87 -13.21 -9.81
CA VAL A 17 3.03 -14.41 -9.87
C VAL A 17 2.66 -14.88 -8.46
N ALA A 18 3.61 -14.87 -7.51
CA ALA A 18 3.30 -15.18 -6.12
C ALA A 18 2.29 -14.20 -5.52
N GLN A 19 2.44 -12.90 -5.77
CA GLN A 19 1.53 -11.88 -5.27
C GLN A 19 0.12 -12.06 -5.83
N MET A 20 -0.01 -12.42 -7.11
CA MET A 20 -1.30 -12.73 -7.74
C MET A 20 -1.98 -13.93 -7.06
N TYR A 21 -1.25 -15.03 -6.82
CA TYR A 21 -1.83 -16.18 -6.13
C TYR A 21 -2.30 -15.84 -4.72
N VAL A 22 -1.53 -15.05 -3.98
CA VAL A 22 -1.93 -14.57 -2.65
C VAL A 22 -3.20 -13.71 -2.72
N TYR A 23 -3.30 -12.82 -3.71
CA TYR A 23 -4.52 -12.03 -3.94
C TYR A 23 -5.74 -12.90 -4.24
N LEU A 24 -5.56 -14.00 -4.98
CA LEU A 24 -6.62 -14.98 -5.29
C LEU A 24 -6.91 -15.94 -4.12
N GLY A 25 -6.23 -15.81 -2.99
CA GLY A 25 -6.38 -16.69 -1.83
C GLY A 25 -5.66 -18.04 -1.93
N ASP A 26 -4.93 -18.30 -3.01
CA ASP A 26 -4.14 -19.52 -3.19
C ASP A 26 -2.76 -19.39 -2.55
N LEU A 27 -2.74 -19.54 -1.22
CA LEU A 27 -1.54 -19.40 -0.41
C LEU A 27 -0.48 -20.48 -0.71
N ASN A 28 -0.88 -21.65 -1.21
CA ASN A 28 0.02 -22.76 -1.50
C ASN A 28 0.84 -22.50 -2.76
N ASN A 29 0.17 -22.11 -3.86
CA ASN A 29 0.88 -21.68 -5.06
C ASN A 29 1.64 -20.38 -4.82
N GLY A 30 1.08 -19.44 -4.05
CA GLY A 30 1.78 -18.24 -3.60
C GLY A 30 3.12 -18.58 -2.94
N MET A 31 3.14 -19.56 -2.03
CA MET A 31 4.36 -20.00 -1.34
C MET A 31 5.37 -20.64 -2.30
N LYS A 32 4.92 -21.47 -3.23
CA LYS A 32 5.80 -22.09 -4.24
C LYS A 32 6.53 -21.03 -5.07
N TYR A 33 5.81 -20.01 -5.54
CA TYR A 33 6.38 -18.96 -6.37
C TYR A 33 7.22 -17.97 -5.56
N VAL A 34 6.87 -17.67 -4.31
CA VAL A 34 7.70 -16.79 -3.47
C VAL A 34 9.06 -17.42 -3.16
N GLN A 35 9.10 -18.73 -2.92
CA GLN A 35 10.35 -19.48 -2.74
C GLN A 35 11.18 -19.54 -4.03
N LYS A 36 10.53 -19.58 -5.20
CA LYS A 36 11.22 -19.45 -6.49
C LYS A 36 11.81 -18.05 -6.66
N ALA A 37 11.06 -16.99 -6.33
CA ALA A 37 11.53 -15.62 -6.40
C ALA A 37 12.75 -15.38 -5.50
N GLN A 38 12.72 -15.85 -4.25
CA GLN A 38 13.85 -15.72 -3.32
C GLN A 38 15.11 -16.46 -3.79
N ARG A 39 14.96 -17.65 -4.40
CA ARG A 39 16.11 -18.42 -4.93
C ARG A 39 16.81 -17.74 -6.11
N LEU A 40 16.05 -17.00 -6.91
CA LEU A 40 16.56 -16.33 -8.11
C LEU A 40 17.00 -14.88 -7.85
N ALA A 41 16.51 -14.26 -6.78
CA ALA A 41 16.79 -12.87 -6.46
C ALA A 41 18.22 -12.70 -5.93
N VAL A 42 18.86 -11.61 -6.34
CA VAL A 42 20.15 -11.19 -5.76
C VAL A 42 19.98 -10.91 -4.27
N THR A 43 20.89 -11.41 -3.44
CA THR A 43 20.90 -11.15 -2.01
C THR A 43 20.94 -9.65 -1.74
N GLY A 44 20.01 -9.16 -0.91
CA GLY A 44 19.94 -7.74 -0.59
C GLY A 44 19.23 -6.87 -1.63
N SER A 45 18.72 -7.44 -2.72
CA SER A 45 17.89 -6.73 -3.71
C SER A 45 16.50 -6.40 -3.17
N LEU A 46 15.81 -5.44 -3.81
CA LEU A 46 14.43 -5.09 -3.46
C LEU A 46 13.47 -6.27 -3.71
N THR A 47 13.66 -7.01 -4.80
CA THR A 47 12.86 -8.23 -5.09
C THR A 47 13.00 -9.27 -3.99
N MET A 48 14.22 -9.46 -3.46
CA MET A 48 14.44 -10.35 -2.32
C MET A 48 13.66 -9.88 -1.08
N MET A 49 13.70 -8.57 -0.76
CA MET A 49 12.98 -8.03 0.40
C MET A 49 11.47 -8.16 0.26
N ARG A 50 10.93 -7.83 -0.91
CA ARG A 50 9.50 -8.01 -1.21
C ARG A 50 9.07 -9.47 -1.13
N SER A 51 9.90 -10.40 -1.63
CA SER A 51 9.62 -11.83 -1.55
C SER A 51 9.66 -12.36 -0.12
N VAL A 52 10.56 -11.87 0.73
CA VAL A 52 10.58 -12.23 2.16
C VAL A 52 9.36 -11.67 2.90
N ALA A 53 8.95 -10.45 2.58
CA ALA A 53 7.73 -9.87 3.13
C ALA A 53 6.50 -10.70 2.72
N LEU A 54 6.39 -11.07 1.44
CA LEU A 54 5.29 -11.88 0.92
C LEU A 54 5.24 -13.28 1.53
N GLU A 55 6.38 -13.97 1.66
CA GLU A 55 6.45 -15.26 2.35
C GLU A 55 5.95 -15.16 3.79
N SER A 56 6.36 -14.09 4.48
CA SER A 56 5.93 -13.83 5.84
C SER A 56 4.42 -13.55 5.90
N SER A 57 3.88 -12.76 4.96
CA SER A 57 2.44 -12.56 4.82
C SER A 57 1.69 -13.87 4.65
N ILE A 58 2.20 -14.79 3.82
CA ILE A 58 1.58 -16.10 3.62
C ILE A 58 1.56 -16.90 4.94
N PHE A 59 2.64 -16.89 5.72
CA PHE A 59 2.61 -17.53 7.04
C PHE A 59 1.57 -16.90 7.97
N LEU A 60 1.43 -15.57 7.96
CA LEU A 60 0.45 -14.87 8.77
C LEU A 60 -0.99 -15.22 8.36
N LEU A 61 -1.27 -15.24 7.05
CA LEU A 61 -2.58 -15.59 6.49
C LEU A 61 -2.93 -17.07 6.72
N GLN A 62 -1.95 -17.95 6.82
CA GLN A 62 -2.12 -19.36 7.22
C GLN A 62 -2.29 -19.55 8.74
N GLY A 63 -2.34 -18.48 9.55
CA GLY A 63 -2.42 -18.56 11.01
C GLY A 63 -1.10 -18.92 11.70
N LYS A 64 0.02 -19.03 10.97
CA LYS A 64 1.36 -19.32 11.52
C LYS A 64 2.02 -18.04 12.02
N ILE A 65 1.34 -17.33 12.94
CA ILE A 65 1.65 -15.96 13.35
C ILE A 65 3.09 -15.82 13.85
N ARG A 66 3.51 -16.68 14.80
CA ARG A 66 4.87 -16.65 15.38
C ARG A 66 5.95 -16.77 14.31
N LYS A 67 5.74 -17.62 13.30
CA LYS A 67 6.71 -17.84 12.21
C LYS A 67 6.78 -16.61 11.30
N GLY A 68 5.64 -16.09 10.87
CA GLY A 68 5.54 -14.90 10.02
C GLY A 68 6.18 -13.67 10.67
N VAL A 69 5.80 -13.37 11.93
CA VAL A 69 6.34 -12.22 12.68
C VAL A 69 7.86 -12.37 12.90
N LYS A 70 8.33 -13.56 13.28
CA LYS A 70 9.77 -13.81 13.49
C LYS A 70 10.57 -13.57 12.20
N SER A 71 10.05 -14.02 11.06
CA SER A 71 10.69 -13.83 9.75
C SER A 71 10.79 -12.34 9.39
N LEU A 72 9.69 -11.59 9.52
CA LEU A 72 9.66 -10.14 9.29
C LEU A 72 10.64 -9.40 10.19
N LYS A 73 10.57 -9.60 11.52
CA LYS A 73 11.45 -8.93 12.48
C LYS A 73 12.92 -9.17 12.17
N ARG A 74 13.30 -10.43 11.88
CA ARG A 74 14.67 -10.78 11.52
C ARG A 74 15.12 -10.05 10.26
N LYS A 75 14.29 -9.96 9.22
CA LYS A 75 14.69 -9.31 7.97
C LYS A 75 14.76 -7.80 8.13
N ILE A 76 13.79 -7.19 8.82
CA ILE A 76 13.78 -5.77 9.17
C ILE A 76 15.08 -5.39 9.89
N GLN A 77 15.49 -6.18 10.89
CA GLN A 77 16.76 -6.04 11.62
C GLN A 77 18.01 -5.98 10.71
N LEU A 78 18.03 -6.75 9.63
CA LEU A 78 19.17 -6.79 8.70
C LEU A 78 19.21 -5.61 7.72
N ILE A 79 18.11 -4.87 7.58
CA ILE A 79 18.01 -3.76 6.62
C ILE A 79 17.79 -2.40 7.31
N TYR A 80 17.99 -2.32 8.63
CA TYR A 80 18.12 -1.04 9.33
C TYR A 80 19.25 -0.26 8.65
N GLY A 81 18.87 0.81 7.95
CA GLY A 81 19.74 1.60 7.06
C GLY A 81 19.07 1.94 5.73
N LYS A 82 18.00 1.23 5.35
CA LYS A 82 17.30 1.43 4.06
C LYS A 82 15.79 1.67 4.27
N PRO A 83 15.39 2.89 4.67
CA PRO A 83 13.97 3.24 4.85
C PRO A 83 13.05 2.89 3.66
N SER A 84 13.51 3.10 2.42
CA SER A 84 12.72 2.73 1.22
C SER A 84 12.41 1.24 1.16
N PHE A 85 13.36 0.38 1.55
CA PHE A 85 13.18 -1.07 1.50
C PHE A 85 12.20 -1.53 2.57
N LEU A 86 12.23 -0.90 3.75
CA LEU A 86 11.26 -1.15 4.82
C LEU A 86 9.84 -0.77 4.39
N LEU A 87 9.69 0.41 3.75
CA LEU A 87 8.39 0.85 3.23
C LEU A 87 7.85 -0.08 2.15
N GLU A 88 8.71 -0.54 1.24
CA GLU A 88 8.33 -1.50 0.21
C GLU A 88 7.93 -2.86 0.81
N MET A 89 8.66 -3.35 1.83
CA MET A 89 8.24 -4.55 2.56
C MET A 89 6.88 -4.37 3.23
N MET A 90 6.63 -3.22 3.87
CA MET A 90 5.33 -2.95 4.48
C MET A 90 4.22 -2.86 3.42
N LYS A 91 4.47 -2.24 2.26
CA LYS A 91 3.50 -2.25 1.14
C LYS A 91 3.10 -3.66 0.77
N VAL A 92 4.04 -4.60 0.67
CA VAL A 92 3.73 -6.01 0.40
C VAL A 92 2.84 -6.61 1.46
N VAL A 93 3.13 -6.37 2.74
CA VAL A 93 2.32 -6.92 3.85
C VAL A 93 0.89 -6.36 3.82
N ILE A 94 0.76 -5.05 3.61
CA ILE A 94 -0.53 -4.35 3.49
C ILE A 94 -1.33 -4.93 2.31
N GLN A 95 -0.73 -5.00 1.13
CA GLN A 95 -1.38 -5.52 -0.08
C GLN A 95 -1.72 -7.02 -0.01
N SER A 96 -1.04 -7.77 0.85
CA SER A 96 -1.36 -9.18 1.10
C SER A 96 -2.63 -9.36 1.97
N GLY A 97 -3.20 -8.28 2.51
CA GLY A 97 -4.40 -8.35 3.36
C GLY A 97 -4.13 -8.82 4.78
N VAL A 98 -2.88 -8.77 5.26
CA VAL A 98 -2.56 -9.09 6.66
C VAL A 98 -3.21 -8.05 7.57
N PRO A 99 -3.99 -8.42 8.60
CA PRO A 99 -4.59 -7.45 9.51
C PRO A 99 -3.55 -6.69 10.35
N TYR A 100 -3.74 -5.38 10.54
CA TYR A 100 -2.82 -4.53 11.33
C TYR A 100 -2.52 -5.09 12.71
N ASN A 101 -3.56 -5.54 13.43
CA ASN A 101 -3.42 -6.05 14.79
C ASN A 101 -2.48 -7.27 14.88
N THR A 102 -2.35 -8.05 13.81
CA THR A 102 -1.46 -9.21 13.75
C THR A 102 0.01 -8.83 13.78
N ILE A 103 0.36 -7.64 13.27
CA ILE A 103 1.75 -7.18 13.12
C ILE A 103 2.02 -5.79 13.71
N LYS A 104 1.14 -5.31 14.59
CA LYS A 104 1.19 -3.96 15.17
C LYS A 104 2.58 -3.58 15.68
N ASP A 105 3.23 -4.46 16.45
CA ASP A 105 4.56 -4.20 17.00
C ASP A 105 5.63 -4.03 15.91
N VAL A 106 5.52 -4.78 14.81
CA VAL A 106 6.41 -4.67 13.66
C VAL A 106 6.22 -3.32 12.98
N VAL A 107 4.96 -2.90 12.78
CA VAL A 107 4.63 -1.59 12.18
C VAL A 107 5.18 -0.46 13.04
N ILE A 108 4.94 -0.48 14.35
CA ILE A 108 5.46 0.53 15.29
C ILE A 108 6.98 0.61 15.23
N THR A 109 7.65 -0.54 15.17
CA THR A 109 9.11 -0.63 15.06
C THR A 109 9.63 0.04 13.78
N VAL A 110 9.00 -0.26 12.64
CA VAL A 110 9.36 0.32 11.33
C VAL A 110 9.12 1.83 11.33
N GLU A 111 8.00 2.27 11.87
CA GLU A 111 7.65 3.68 11.94
C GLU A 111 8.63 4.49 12.78
N ASN A 112 8.92 4.04 14.01
CA ASN A 112 9.87 4.69 14.89
C ASN A 112 11.23 4.82 14.22
N TYR A 113 11.68 3.76 13.54
CA TYR A 113 12.93 3.81 12.79
C TYR A 113 12.90 4.87 11.68
N ILE A 114 11.86 4.90 10.86
CA ILE A 114 11.75 5.86 9.76
C ILE A 114 11.68 7.29 10.28
N TYR A 115 10.90 7.57 11.33
CA TYR A 115 10.81 8.92 11.89
C TYR A 115 12.14 9.41 12.49
N ASN A 116 12.90 8.52 13.11
CA ASN A 116 14.20 8.86 13.69
C ASN A 116 15.32 8.98 12.64
N SER A 117 15.10 8.47 11.42
CA SER A 117 16.15 8.46 10.39
C SER A 117 16.41 9.81 9.72
N ASN A 118 15.54 10.82 9.89
CA ASN A 118 15.59 12.12 9.20
C ASN A 118 15.85 12.03 7.68
N TRP A 119 15.47 10.90 7.08
CA TRP A 119 15.80 10.59 5.71
C TRP A 119 14.98 11.41 4.70
N SER A 120 15.67 11.88 3.65
CA SER A 120 15.05 12.61 2.54
C SER A 120 14.24 11.66 1.67
N ARG A 121 12.94 11.94 1.53
CA ARG A 121 11.96 11.09 0.85
C ARG A 121 11.63 11.65 -0.52
N ASN A 122 11.60 10.78 -1.52
CA ASN A 122 10.98 11.10 -2.79
C ASN A 122 9.44 10.98 -2.73
N ARG A 123 8.76 11.30 -3.84
CA ARG A 123 7.28 11.25 -3.92
C ARG A 123 6.72 9.86 -3.66
N ARG A 124 7.32 8.81 -4.23
CA ARG A 124 6.89 7.42 -4.04
C ARG A 124 6.99 7.01 -2.56
N GLU A 125 8.10 7.32 -1.92
CA GLU A 125 8.32 6.98 -0.50
C GLU A 125 7.39 7.76 0.42
N THR A 126 7.05 8.99 0.04
CA THR A 126 6.02 9.77 0.71
C THR A 126 4.65 9.10 0.57
N ALA A 127 4.29 8.57 -0.61
CA ALA A 127 3.05 7.81 -0.78
C ALA A 127 3.02 6.52 0.05
N LEU A 128 4.15 5.79 0.13
CA LEU A 128 4.26 4.59 0.98
C LEU A 128 4.09 4.89 2.47
N MET A 129 4.53 6.08 2.94
CA MET A 129 4.22 6.55 4.29
C MET A 129 2.72 6.81 4.49
N GLY A 130 2.02 7.24 3.43
CA GLY A 130 0.57 7.32 3.37
C GLY A 130 -0.07 5.94 3.55
N ASP A 131 0.39 4.93 2.80
CA ASP A 131 -0.10 3.55 2.90
C ASP A 131 0.07 2.99 4.31
N LEU A 132 1.25 3.19 4.93
CA LEU A 132 1.51 2.76 6.29
C LEU A 132 0.64 3.49 7.33
N SER A 133 0.40 4.78 7.11
CA SER A 133 -0.46 5.60 7.98
C SER A 133 -1.92 5.19 7.86
N LEU A 134 -2.38 4.88 6.65
CA LEU A 134 -3.71 4.36 6.37
C LEU A 134 -3.90 2.99 7.04
N TYR A 135 -2.94 2.08 6.87
CA TYR A 135 -2.95 0.74 7.45
C TYR A 135 -3.02 0.76 8.99
N SER A 136 -2.41 1.76 9.62
CA SER A 136 -2.45 1.98 11.07
C SER A 136 -3.69 2.78 11.54
N GLY A 137 -4.65 3.07 10.66
CA GLY A 137 -5.88 3.80 10.97
C GLY A 137 -5.71 5.30 11.20
N ARG A 138 -4.54 5.87 10.88
CA ARG A 138 -4.25 7.30 11.10
C ARG A 138 -4.56 8.12 9.86
N PHE A 139 -5.86 8.30 9.61
CA PHE A 139 -6.37 8.97 8.41
C PHE A 139 -5.81 10.38 8.17
N VAL A 140 -5.73 11.23 9.19
CA VAL A 140 -5.17 12.59 9.05
C VAL A 140 -3.72 12.55 8.57
N LYS A 141 -2.94 11.60 9.11
CA LYS A 141 -1.54 11.41 8.73
C LYS A 141 -1.40 10.82 7.32
N ALA A 142 -2.32 9.93 6.94
CA ALA A 142 -2.39 9.39 5.59
C ALA A 142 -2.68 10.50 4.56
N ILE A 143 -3.67 11.37 4.80
CA ILE A 143 -3.96 12.54 3.95
C ILE A 143 -2.71 13.40 3.79
N TYR A 144 -2.04 13.76 4.90
CA TYR A 144 -0.82 14.57 4.86
C TYR A 144 0.24 13.98 3.92
N PHE A 145 0.49 12.68 4.01
CA PHE A 145 1.49 12.02 3.17
C PHE A 145 1.06 11.89 1.71
N TYR A 146 -0.17 11.47 1.44
CA TYR A 146 -0.67 11.35 0.08
C TYR A 146 -0.72 12.71 -0.65
N GLU A 147 -1.19 13.78 0.00
CA GLU A 147 -1.18 15.12 -0.58
C GLU A 147 0.23 15.67 -0.81
N ARG A 148 1.21 15.28 0.01
CA ARG A 148 2.61 15.63 -0.21
C ARG A 148 3.27 14.81 -1.33
N ALA A 149 2.78 13.60 -1.59
CA ALA A 149 3.21 12.77 -2.71
C ALA A 149 2.55 13.18 -4.04
N ARG A 150 1.35 13.78 -3.97
CA ARG A 150 0.56 14.24 -5.12
C ARG A 150 1.23 15.40 -5.84
N ASP A 151 1.19 15.38 -7.17
CA ASP A 151 1.64 16.49 -8.00
C ASP A 151 0.65 17.65 -7.88
N LYS A 152 1.04 18.73 -7.21
CA LYS A 152 0.14 19.88 -6.98
C LYS A 152 -0.17 20.68 -8.23
N GLY A 153 0.66 20.62 -9.27
CA GLY A 153 0.41 21.28 -10.55
C GLY A 153 -0.50 20.46 -11.46
N ASN A 154 -0.57 19.14 -11.24
CA ASN A 154 -1.33 18.20 -12.05
C ASN A 154 -2.19 17.25 -11.19
N LYS A 155 -2.85 17.80 -10.15
CA LYS A 155 -3.52 17.04 -9.07
C LYS A 155 -4.46 15.92 -9.52
N ASN A 156 -5.05 16.05 -10.71
CA ASN A 156 -6.09 15.16 -11.23
C ASN A 156 -5.65 14.36 -12.47
N LYS A 157 -4.34 14.37 -12.77
CA LYS A 157 -3.78 13.64 -13.92
C LYS A 157 -3.12 12.36 -13.44
N ILE A 158 -3.64 11.22 -13.90
CA ILE A 158 -3.09 9.90 -13.59
C ILE A 158 -1.73 9.68 -14.26
N GLU A 159 -1.41 10.46 -15.29
CA GLU A 159 -0.11 10.45 -15.96
C GLU A 159 1.02 10.94 -15.04
N THR A 160 0.65 11.71 -14.00
CA THR A 160 1.59 12.33 -13.05
C THR A 160 1.44 11.84 -11.61
N ASN A 161 0.42 11.02 -11.35
CA ASN A 161 0.09 10.49 -10.03
C ASN A 161 -0.27 9.01 -10.16
N ASP A 162 0.43 8.17 -9.41
CA ASP A 162 0.18 6.73 -9.35
C ASP A 162 -1.27 6.46 -8.89
N PRO A 163 -2.10 5.77 -9.71
CA PRO A 163 -3.48 5.46 -9.37
C PRO A 163 -3.66 4.73 -8.03
N ASP A 164 -2.68 3.92 -7.60
CA ASP A 164 -2.73 3.16 -6.34
C ASP A 164 -2.92 4.09 -5.13
N PHE A 165 -2.10 5.15 -5.02
CA PHE A 165 -2.24 6.04 -3.87
C PHE A 165 -3.39 7.03 -4.05
N MET A 166 -3.78 7.34 -5.30
CA MET A 166 -4.93 8.20 -5.57
C MET A 166 -6.22 7.55 -5.06
N ILE A 167 -6.44 6.27 -5.32
CA ILE A 167 -7.63 5.57 -4.80
C ILE A 167 -7.60 5.49 -3.26
N ASN A 168 -6.43 5.30 -2.66
CA ASN A 168 -6.28 5.34 -1.20
C ASN A 168 -6.60 6.73 -0.64
N LEU A 169 -6.10 7.81 -1.27
CA LEU A 169 -6.42 9.17 -0.87
C LEU A 169 -7.92 9.47 -0.97
N ALA A 170 -8.56 9.05 -2.07
CA ALA A 170 -10.01 9.17 -2.24
C ALA A 170 -10.77 8.44 -1.12
N TYR A 171 -10.33 7.24 -0.74
CA TYR A 171 -10.89 6.51 0.38
C TYR A 171 -10.70 7.25 1.71
N VAL A 172 -9.50 7.79 1.99
CA VAL A 172 -9.27 8.52 3.25
C VAL A 172 -10.10 9.80 3.30
N TYR A 173 -10.25 10.50 2.18
CA TYR A 173 -11.15 11.66 2.07
C TYR A 173 -12.60 11.28 2.35
N TYR A 174 -13.09 10.19 1.76
CA TYR A 174 -14.42 9.66 2.06
C TYR A 174 -14.59 9.34 3.55
N ALA A 175 -13.63 8.62 4.15
CA ALA A 175 -13.66 8.24 5.56
C ALA A 175 -13.62 9.44 6.53
N LYS A 176 -13.12 10.60 6.06
CA LYS A 176 -13.08 11.86 6.79
C LYS A 176 -14.19 12.84 6.38
N GLU A 177 -15.14 12.38 5.57
CA GLU A 177 -16.29 13.15 5.07
C GLU A 177 -15.91 14.34 4.16
N TYR A 178 -14.70 14.33 3.61
CA TYR A 178 -14.25 15.24 2.53
C TYR A 178 -14.73 14.69 1.18
N TYR A 179 -16.06 14.60 1.04
CA TYR A 179 -16.69 13.97 -0.12
C TYR A 179 -16.38 14.66 -1.47
N PRO A 180 -16.36 16.01 -1.57
CA PRO A 180 -15.99 16.69 -2.82
C PRO A 180 -14.59 16.28 -3.33
N GLU A 181 -13.60 16.28 -2.44
CA GLU A 181 -12.22 15.92 -2.75
C GLU A 181 -12.07 14.44 -3.11
N SER A 182 -12.82 13.57 -2.42
CA SER A 182 -12.92 12.15 -2.78
C SER A 182 -13.47 11.98 -4.20
N LEU A 183 -14.58 12.64 -4.51
CA LEU A 183 -15.25 12.55 -5.81
C LEU A 183 -14.38 13.10 -6.95
N GLU A 184 -13.67 14.20 -6.75
CA GLU A 184 -12.75 14.79 -7.74
C GLU A 184 -11.71 13.76 -8.21
N ILE A 185 -11.15 12.99 -7.27
CA ILE A 185 -10.20 11.92 -7.57
C ILE A 185 -10.90 10.76 -8.28
N LEU A 186 -12.06 10.31 -7.80
CA LEU A 186 -12.78 9.18 -8.41
C LEU A 186 -13.21 9.48 -9.84
N PHE A 187 -13.68 10.70 -10.13
CA PHE A 187 -13.97 11.15 -11.50
C PHE A 187 -12.74 11.12 -12.39
N SER A 188 -11.58 11.48 -11.86
CA SER A 188 -10.32 11.46 -12.60
C SER A 188 -9.89 10.02 -12.91
N LEU A 189 -10.09 9.08 -11.98
CA LEU A 189 -9.80 7.66 -12.16
C LEU A 189 -10.80 6.97 -13.11
N ASP A 190 -12.10 7.29 -13.06
CA ASP A 190 -13.16 6.69 -13.92
C ASP A 190 -12.95 6.92 -15.43
N LYS A 191 -12.18 7.96 -15.79
CA LYS A 191 -11.77 8.22 -17.18
C LYS A 191 -10.96 7.07 -17.77
N TYR A 192 -10.17 6.37 -16.94
CA TYR A 192 -9.22 5.34 -17.37
C TYR A 192 -9.55 3.95 -16.81
N PHE A 193 -10.17 3.87 -15.63
CA PHE A 193 -10.48 2.62 -14.93
C PHE A 193 -11.98 2.48 -14.70
N LYS A 194 -12.68 1.79 -15.63
CA LYS A 194 -14.15 1.64 -15.56
C LYS A 194 -14.68 0.92 -14.31
N GLY A 195 -13.84 0.15 -13.64
CA GLY A 195 -14.15 -0.46 -12.35
C GLY A 195 -14.36 0.54 -11.21
N ILE A 196 -14.01 1.82 -11.40
CA ILE A 196 -14.19 2.89 -10.41
C ILE A 196 -15.64 3.40 -10.35
N ARG A 197 -16.40 3.27 -11.45
CA ARG A 197 -17.75 3.85 -11.55
C ARG A 197 -18.70 3.45 -10.41
N PRO A 198 -18.77 2.17 -9.99
CA PRO A 198 -19.63 1.78 -8.87
C PRO A 198 -19.24 2.47 -7.55
N ILE A 199 -17.93 2.61 -7.29
CA ILE A 199 -17.40 3.29 -6.10
C ILE A 199 -17.78 4.77 -6.13
N GLN A 200 -17.59 5.42 -7.28
CA GLN A 200 -17.97 6.82 -7.48
C GLN A 200 -19.47 7.05 -7.23
N ASN A 201 -20.34 6.23 -7.83
CA ASN A 201 -21.80 6.35 -7.65
C ASN A 201 -22.20 6.18 -6.17
N ALA A 202 -21.56 5.25 -5.45
CA ALA A 202 -21.81 5.04 -4.02
C ALA A 202 -21.44 6.27 -3.19
N VAL A 203 -20.25 6.86 -3.42
CA VAL A 203 -19.81 8.08 -2.72
C VAL A 203 -20.73 9.27 -3.04
N GLN A 204 -21.15 9.43 -4.31
CA GLN A 204 -22.10 10.48 -4.71
C GLN A 204 -23.45 10.34 -3.99
N SER A 205 -23.93 9.11 -3.84
CA SER A 205 -25.20 8.83 -3.15
C SER A 205 -25.12 9.24 -1.67
N VAL A 206 -24.03 8.86 -0.97
CA VAL A 206 -23.80 9.25 0.43
C VAL A 206 -23.70 10.77 0.57
N TYR A 207 -22.93 11.43 -0.31
CA TYR A 207 -22.77 12.87 -0.30
C TYR A 207 -24.10 13.61 -0.49
N SER A 208 -24.91 13.17 -1.45
CA SER A 208 -26.22 13.76 -1.73
C SER A 208 -27.19 13.61 -0.55
N PHE A 209 -27.19 12.44 0.11
CA PHE A 209 -27.98 12.21 1.31
C PHE A 209 -27.57 13.13 2.45
N ARG A 210 -26.26 13.28 2.70
CA ARG A 210 -25.72 14.17 3.74
C ARG A 210 -26.08 15.64 3.47
N GLN A 211 -25.97 16.10 2.23
CA GLN A 211 -26.35 17.49 1.89
C GLN A 211 -27.83 17.78 2.10
N LYS A 212 -28.73 16.85 1.73
CA LYS A 212 -30.17 17.02 1.94
C LYS A 212 -30.52 17.10 3.43
N GLY A 213 -29.94 16.22 4.26
CA GLY A 213 -30.18 16.24 5.71
C GLY A 213 -29.69 17.52 6.40
N THR A 214 -28.59 18.13 5.93
CA THR A 214 -28.12 19.42 6.45
C THR A 214 -28.97 20.60 5.94
N GLY A 215 -29.48 20.50 4.70
CA GLY A 215 -30.35 21.53 4.12
C GLY A 215 -31.73 21.59 4.76
N GLU A 216 -32.32 20.43 5.11
CA GLU A 216 -33.60 20.36 5.84
C GLU A 216 -33.45 20.89 7.27
N ALA A 217 -32.37 20.56 7.98
CA ALA A 217 -32.12 21.03 9.35
C ALA A 217 -31.80 22.55 9.48
N LEU A 218 -31.60 23.26 8.37
CA LEU A 218 -31.36 24.70 8.34
C LEU A 218 -32.60 25.51 7.91
N MET A 219 -33.70 24.84 7.57
CA MET A 219 -34.97 25.48 7.18
C MET A 219 -36.07 25.38 8.25
N ASP A 220 -35.78 24.81 9.42
CA ASP A 220 -36.61 24.82 10.63
C ASP A 220 -36.04 25.79 11.69
#